data_AF-A0A9D6P3U0-F1
#
_entry.id   AF-A0A9D6P3U0-F1
#
_cell.length_a   1.000
_cell.length_b   1.000
_cell.length_c   1.000
_cell.angle_alpha   90.00
_cell.angle_beta   90.00
_cell.angle_gamma   90.00
#
_symmetry.space_group_name_H-M   'P 1'
#
loop_
_entity.id
_entity.type
_entity.pdbx_description
1 polymer ?
#
loop_
_entity_poly.entity_id
_entity_poly.type
_entity_poly.pdbx_seq_one_letter_code
_entity_poly.pdbx_strand_id
1 'polypeptide(L)' 'LGAVAAKALLGPYVAITKIRGHVADYEGIPLVPTYHPAYLLRNPDAKRFAWSDLKKVKKLLDDR' A
#
# COMPACT_ATOMS: atom_id res chain seq x y z
N LEU A 1 -6.36 -0.30 3.91
CA LEU A 1 -5.05 0.32 4.20
C LEU A 1 -4.38 -0.43 5.35
N GLY A 2 -3.12 -0.86 5.23
CA GLY A 2 -2.45 -1.67 6.25
C GLY A 2 -2.61 -3.19 6.11
N ALA A 3 -2.08 -3.93 7.10
CA ALA A 3 -1.91 -5.39 7.03
C ALA A 3 -3.22 -6.18 6.90
N VAL A 4 -4.28 -5.78 7.60
CA VAL A 4 -5.59 -6.46 7.54
C VAL A 4 -6.16 -6.40 6.12
N ALA A 5 -6.22 -5.20 5.53
CA ALA A 5 -6.72 -5.02 4.18
C ALA A 5 -5.85 -5.74 3.14
N ALA A 6 -4.52 -5.69 3.30
CA ALA A 6 -3.62 -6.41 2.40
C ALA A 6 -3.84 -7.92 2.46
N LYS A 7 -4.03 -8.49 3.66
CA LYS A 7 -4.31 -9.92 3.81
C LYS A 7 -5.65 -10.34 3.23
N ALA A 8 -6.66 -9.49 3.36
CA ALA A 8 -7.99 -9.75 2.81
C ALA A 8 -7.96 -9.84 1.27
N LEU A 9 -7.17 -8.99 0.61
CA LEU A 9 -7.13 -8.93 -0.86
C LEU A 9 -6.04 -9.81 -1.49
N LEU A 10 -4.89 -9.96 -0.83
CA LEU A 10 -3.70 -10.62 -1.39
C LEU A 10 -3.35 -11.95 -0.69
N GLY A 11 -4.13 -12.35 0.32
CA GLY A 11 -3.97 -13.60 1.04
C GLY A 11 -3.22 -13.49 2.38
N PRO A 12 -3.31 -14.52 3.24
CA PRO A 12 -2.96 -14.43 4.65
C PRO A 12 -1.47 -14.25 4.95
N TYR A 13 -0.59 -14.62 4.02
CA TYR A 13 0.86 -14.65 4.21
C TYR A 13 1.55 -13.32 3.89
N VAL A 14 0.83 -12.31 3.43
CA VAL A 14 1.43 -11.02 3.09
C VAL A 14 1.82 -10.22 4.33
N ALA A 15 3.02 -9.65 4.29
CA ALA A 15 3.53 -8.75 5.31
C ALA A 15 3.62 -7.33 4.74
N ILE A 16 2.84 -6.39 5.29
CA ILE A 16 2.72 -5.03 4.74
C ILE A 16 4.05 -4.31 4.56
N THR A 17 5.01 -4.53 5.47
CA THR A 17 6.35 -3.94 5.42
C THR A 17 7.16 -4.43 4.21
N LYS A 18 6.89 -5.63 3.69
CA LYS A 18 7.56 -6.20 2.52
C LYS A 18 6.88 -5.84 1.21
N ILE A 19 5.55 -5.74 1.20
CA ILE A 19 4.77 -5.55 -0.03
C ILE A 19 4.40 -4.09 -0.32
N ARG A 20 4.57 -3.17 0.65
CA ARG A 20 4.21 -1.77 0.43
C ARG A 20 4.99 -1.15 -0.73
N GLY A 21 4.29 -0.36 -1.53
CA GLY A 21 4.88 0.31 -2.68
C GLY A 21 5.15 -0.58 -3.90
N HIS A 22 4.85 -1.88 -3.85
CA HIS A 22 4.76 -2.71 -5.03
C HIS A 22 3.35 -2.64 -5.61
N VAL A 23 3.22 -2.67 -6.94
CA VAL A 23 1.91 -2.78 -7.60
C VAL A 23 1.57 -4.26 -7.64
N ALA A 24 0.50 -4.64 -6.97
CA ALA A 24 -0.11 -5.96 -7.06
C ALA A 24 -1.31 -5.90 -8.01
N ASP A 25 -1.75 -7.07 -8.48
CA ASP A 25 -3.02 -7.22 -9.18
C ASP A 25 -4.06 -7.77 -8.21
N TYR A 26 -5.27 -7.23 -8.27
CA TYR A 26 -6.44 -7.80 -7.62
C TYR A 26 -7.58 -7.81 -8.63
N GLU A 27 -7.86 -8.98 -9.20
CA GLU A 27 -8.94 -9.18 -10.18
C GLU A 27 -8.85 -8.23 -11.39
N GLY A 28 -7.62 -8.00 -11.90
CA GLY A 28 -7.38 -7.07 -13.01
C GLY A 28 -7.37 -5.60 -12.60
N ILE A 29 -7.51 -5.29 -11.31
CA ILE A 29 -7.40 -3.94 -10.76
C ILE A 29 -6.03 -3.75 -10.13
N PRO A 30 -5.23 -2.73 -10.55
CA PRO A 30 -3.95 -2.45 -9.92
C PRO A 30 -4.13 -2.00 -8.47
N LEU A 31 -3.50 -2.71 -7.54
CA LEU A 31 -3.55 -2.47 -6.11
C LEU A 31 -2.17 -2.00 -5.62
N VAL A 32 -2.12 -0.91 -4.85
CA VAL A 32 -0.89 -0.44 -4.19
C VAL A 32 -1.03 -0.54 -2.67
N PRO A 33 -0.43 -1.56 -2.03
CA PRO A 33 -0.44 -1.68 -0.57
C PRO A 33 0.38 -0.56 0.08
N THR A 34 -0.09 -0.05 1.21
CA THR A 34 0.62 0.96 2.00
C THR A 34 0.25 0.90 3.51
N TYR A 35 0.97 1.64 4.35
CA TYR A 35 0.85 1.61 5.81
C TYR A 35 -0.43 2.25 6.32
N HIS A 36 -1.08 1.62 7.31
CA HIS A 36 -2.27 2.14 7.98
C HIS A 36 -2.00 3.53 8.61
N PRO A 37 -2.93 4.51 8.55
CA PRO A 37 -2.70 5.85 9.11
C PRO A 37 -2.32 5.85 10.60
N ALA A 38 -2.99 5.01 11.41
CA ALA A 38 -2.62 4.86 12.83
C ALA A 38 -1.17 4.38 13.07
N TYR A 39 -0.58 3.61 12.14
CA TYR A 39 0.84 3.25 12.22
C TYR A 39 1.73 4.47 11.95
N LEU A 40 1.36 5.33 10.99
CA LEU A 40 2.08 6.56 10.65
C LEU A 40 2.00 7.62 11.74
N LEU A 41 0.92 7.66 12.51
CA LEU A 41 0.80 8.54 13.68
C LEU A 41 1.79 8.14 14.78
N ARG A 42 1.99 6.83 14.98
CA ARG A 42 2.96 6.29 15.95
C ARG A 42 4.40 6.29 15.44
N ASN A 43 4.60 6.27 14.12
CA ASN A 43 5.91 6.21 13.46
C ASN A 43 5.99 7.28 12.36
N PRO A 44 6.23 8.56 12.71
CA PRO A 44 6.20 9.66 11.76
C PRO A 44 7.20 9.50 10.60
N ASP A 45 8.36 8.89 10.84
CA ASP A 45 9.38 8.66 9.81
C ASP A 45 8.88 7.78 8.67
N ALA A 46 7.89 6.92 8.94
CA ALA A 46 7.31 6.05 7.92
C ALA A 46 6.42 6.81 6.92
N LYS A 47 6.05 8.06 7.19
CA LYS A 47 5.23 8.89 6.29
C LYS A 47 5.89 9.07 4.93
N ARG A 48 7.22 9.12 4.86
CA ARG A 48 7.96 9.22 3.58
C ARG A 48 7.66 8.05 2.64
N PHE A 49 7.50 6.84 3.20
CA PHE A 49 7.20 5.64 2.42
C PHE A 49 5.76 5.65 1.93
N ALA A 50 4.81 5.98 2.81
CA ALA A 50 3.41 6.13 2.44
C ALA A 50 3.20 7.23 1.38
N TRP A 51 3.94 8.33 1.47
CA TRP A 51 3.92 9.39 0.46
C TRP A 51 4.41 8.91 -0.91
N SER A 52 5.49 8.13 -0.94
CA SER A 52 5.96 7.51 -2.18
C SER A 52 4.93 6.55 -2.77
N ASP A 53 4.18 5.81 -1.94
CA ASP A 53 3.12 4.90 -2.39
C ASP A 53 1.97 5.68 -3.03
N LEU A 54 1.54 6.78 -2.41
CA LEU A 54 0.45 7.62 -2.92
C LEU A 54 0.82 8.30 -4.24
N LYS A 55 2.07 8.77 -4.40
CA LYS A 55 2.53 9.28 -5.69
C LYS A 55 2.45 8.24 -6.79
N LYS A 56 2.74 6.97 -6.47
CA LYS A 56 2.62 5.86 -7.42
C LYS A 56 1.16 5.62 -7.80
N VAL A 57 0.24 5.65 -6.84
CA VAL A 57 -1.20 5.60 -7.12
C VAL A 57 -1.62 6.73 -8.05
N LYS A 58 -1.19 7.96 -7.78
CA LYS A 58 -1.49 9.12 -8.65
C LYS A 58 -1.00 8.86 -10.08
N LYS A 59 0.25 8.42 -10.25
CA LYS A 59 0.80 8.10 -11.56
C LYS A 59 -0.03 7.03 -12.30
N LEU A 60 -0.42 5.96 -11.62
CA LEU A 60 -1.26 4.90 -12.21
C LEU A 60 -2.65 5.40 -12.61
N LEU A 61 -3.16 6.45 -11.96
CA LEU A 61 -4.43 7.09 -12.34
C LEU A 61 -4.27 8.04 -13.52
N ASP A 62 -3.17 8.79 -13.57
CA ASP A 62 -2.85 9.72 -14.64
C ASP A 62 -2.50 8.98 -15.96
N ASP A 63 -1.94 7.77 -15.88
CA ASP A 63 -1.56 6.93 -17.03
C ASP A 63 -2.75 6.12 -17.63
N ARG A 64 -3.98 6.31 -17.14
CA ARG A 64 -5.22 5.65 -17.63
C ARG A 64 -6.03 6.57 -18.52
#